data_AF-A0AAN4U3T7-F1
#
_entry.id   AF-A0AAN4U3T7-F1
#
_cell.length_a   1.000
_cell.length_b   1.000
_cell.length_c   1.000
_cell.angle_alpha   90.00
_cell.angle_beta   90.00
_cell.angle_gamma   90.00
#
_symmetry.space_group_name_H-M   'P 1'
#
loop_
_entity.id
_entity.type
_entity.pdbx_description
1 polymer ?
#
loop_
_entity_poly.entity_id
_entity_poly.type
_entity_poly.pdbx_seq_one_letter_code
_entity_poly.pdbx_strand_id
1 'polypeptide(L)'
;MKFDNRLYIQANGVDPILTASEHIAWCRDFMAEFAQHSPWQMPCSVSGRTARHGNLGIEADFSNFDAMCILAQSDSKDDGFRNVGSGGDNRLLPDSYSSIGFTSLFSDGFQTKKSKDRCTISVTSPAYLAGLNELSTLAFYCVAFEKGAVNEEWARGEVALKVLRFFLSRFRFCSDVNVTTSTLYKSFSRGQTLRGEHLTETGGPVIGPLHYFGNPAIVALLRDEPDMTPFGEGLLLKLTDDFTTVDTVEIDDRLHAIRAKLRNAGFKTLYQGIDRAQWGCGSESVLGDEQP
;
A
#
# COMPACT_ATOMS: atom_id res chain seq x y z
N MET A 1 -19.12 -7.83 -17.61
CA MET A 1 -18.67 -8.23 -16.27
C MET A 1 -18.75 -6.98 -15.39
N LYS A 2 -19.62 -6.93 -14.38
CA LYS A 2 -19.64 -5.79 -13.44
C LYS A 2 -18.41 -5.91 -12.55
N PHE A 3 -17.60 -4.86 -12.48
CA PHE A 3 -16.53 -4.80 -11.51
C PHE A 3 -17.12 -4.31 -10.19
N ASP A 4 -16.93 -5.08 -9.12
CA ASP A 4 -17.30 -4.62 -7.78
C ASP A 4 -16.44 -3.42 -7.41
N ASN A 5 -17.10 -2.32 -7.01
CA ASN A 5 -16.39 -1.14 -6.55
C ASN A 5 -15.67 -1.47 -5.25
N ARG A 6 -14.42 -1.02 -5.11
CA ARG A 6 -13.62 -1.22 -3.90
C ARG A 6 -13.08 0.11 -3.43
N LEU A 7 -13.15 0.38 -2.14
CA LEU A 7 -12.35 1.41 -1.52
C LEU A 7 -10.91 0.92 -1.48
N TYR A 8 -9.99 1.79 -1.85
CA TYR A 8 -8.57 1.53 -1.93
C TYR A 8 -7.80 2.60 -1.18
N ILE A 9 -6.94 2.21 -0.25
CA ILE A 9 -5.98 3.10 0.41
C ILE A 9 -4.60 2.52 0.19
N GLN A 10 -3.70 3.24 -0.47
CA GLN A 10 -2.32 2.80 -0.67
C GLN A 10 -1.35 3.89 -0.23
N ALA A 11 -0.28 3.47 0.44
CA ALA A 11 0.86 4.30 0.71
C ALA A 11 2.13 3.64 0.16
N ASN A 12 3.03 4.47 -0.36
CA ASN A 12 4.39 4.05 -0.70
C ASN A 12 5.38 4.87 0.13
N GLY A 13 6.49 4.25 0.49
CA GLY A 13 7.52 4.90 1.26
C GLY A 13 8.88 4.22 1.15
N VAL A 14 9.89 4.95 1.60
CA VAL A 14 11.27 4.50 1.67
C VAL A 14 11.53 3.97 3.08
N ASP A 15 12.00 2.72 3.13
CA ASP A 15 12.44 2.04 4.34
C ASP A 15 13.67 1.17 4.04
N PRO A 16 14.37 0.71 5.10
CA PRO A 16 15.41 -0.30 4.95
C PRO A 16 14.84 -1.62 4.39
N ILE A 17 15.73 -2.39 3.76
CA ILE A 17 15.45 -3.79 3.42
C ILE A 17 15.41 -4.57 4.72
N LEU A 18 14.36 -5.38 4.89
CA LEU A 18 14.12 -6.15 6.11
C LEU A 18 14.46 -7.62 5.89
N THR A 19 15.00 -8.26 6.92
CA THR A 19 14.98 -9.73 7.06
C THR A 19 13.55 -10.24 7.24
N ALA A 20 13.36 -11.56 7.12
CA ALA A 20 12.07 -12.19 7.36
C ALA A 20 11.53 -11.90 8.77
N SER A 21 12.39 -11.97 9.79
CA SER A 21 12.01 -11.70 11.19
C SER A 21 11.63 -10.23 11.40
N GLU A 22 12.40 -9.30 10.85
CA GLU A 22 12.11 -7.87 10.90
C GLU A 22 10.80 -7.52 10.16
N HIS A 23 10.55 -8.14 9.00
CA HIS A 23 9.30 -7.97 8.27
C HIS A 23 8.09 -8.48 9.05
N ILE A 24 8.21 -9.65 9.70
CA ILE A 24 7.14 -10.21 10.53
C ILE A 24 6.89 -9.32 11.75
N ALA A 25 7.95 -8.85 12.41
CA ALA A 25 7.83 -7.90 13.53
C ALA A 25 7.13 -6.60 13.08
N TRP A 26 7.53 -6.04 11.94
CA TRP A 26 6.89 -4.87 11.36
C TRP A 26 5.41 -5.10 11.07
N CYS A 27 5.05 -6.26 10.50
CA CYS A 27 3.65 -6.62 10.29
C CYS A 27 2.87 -6.75 11.60
N ARG A 28 3.47 -7.30 12.65
CA ARG A 28 2.83 -7.47 13.96
C ARG A 28 2.49 -6.12 14.56
N ASP A 29 3.48 -5.23 14.64
CA ASP A 29 3.32 -3.88 15.18
C ASP A 29 2.30 -3.09 14.35
N PHE A 30 2.42 -3.18 13.02
CA PHE A 30 1.47 -2.57 12.10
C PHE A 30 0.03 -3.04 12.35
N MET A 31 -0.21 -4.35 12.41
CA MET A 31 -1.56 -4.88 12.58
C MET A 31 -2.15 -4.57 13.96
N ALA A 32 -1.33 -4.62 15.02
CA ALA A 32 -1.74 -4.29 16.37
C ALA A 32 -2.20 -2.82 16.51
N GLU A 33 -1.50 -1.90 15.85
CA GLU A 33 -1.88 -0.48 15.82
C GLU A 33 -3.02 -0.22 14.82
N PHE A 34 -3.01 -0.85 13.64
CA PHE A 34 -4.02 -0.61 12.60
C PHE A 34 -5.44 -0.87 13.11
N ALA A 35 -5.63 -1.92 13.92
CA ALA A 35 -6.91 -2.23 14.55
C ALA A 35 -7.40 -1.15 15.53
N GLN A 36 -6.50 -0.34 16.10
CA GLN A 36 -6.84 0.79 16.98
C GLN A 36 -7.17 2.06 16.18
N HIS A 37 -6.62 2.14 14.96
CA HIS A 37 -6.75 3.30 14.08
C HIS A 37 -7.82 3.16 13.00
N SER A 38 -8.49 2.00 12.91
CA SER A 38 -9.45 1.70 11.85
C SER A 38 -10.60 0.79 12.33
N PRO A 39 -11.66 0.60 11.53
CA PRO A 39 -12.73 -0.37 11.82
C PRO A 39 -12.34 -1.85 11.67
N TRP A 40 -11.04 -2.15 11.57
CA TRP A 40 -10.55 -3.51 11.32
C TRP A 40 -10.97 -4.49 12.41
N GLN A 41 -11.40 -5.68 11.99
CA GLN A 41 -11.93 -6.71 12.90
C GLN A 41 -10.92 -7.83 13.18
N MET A 42 -10.64 -8.06 14.47
CA MET A 42 -9.94 -9.25 14.96
C MET A 42 -10.96 -10.33 15.39
N PRO A 43 -10.63 -11.65 15.31
CA PRO A 43 -9.42 -12.22 14.74
C PRO A 43 -9.34 -12.04 13.22
N CYS A 44 -8.12 -11.95 12.71
CA CYS A 44 -7.84 -11.78 11.28
C CYS A 44 -7.17 -13.05 10.72
N SER A 45 -6.79 -13.03 9.45
CA SER A 45 -5.99 -14.09 8.84
C SER A 45 -4.85 -13.51 8.03
N VAL A 46 -3.83 -14.33 7.79
CA VAL A 46 -2.77 -14.07 6.80
C VAL A 46 -2.84 -15.14 5.70
N SER A 47 -2.53 -14.77 4.47
CA SER A 47 -2.54 -15.71 3.34
C SER A 47 -1.17 -15.82 2.68
N GLY A 48 -0.74 -17.06 2.45
CA GLY A 48 0.36 -17.40 1.55
C GLY A 48 -0.09 -17.46 0.09
N ARG A 49 0.83 -17.91 -0.79
CA ARG A 49 0.59 -17.93 -2.24
C ARG A 49 -0.23 -19.12 -2.73
N THR A 50 -0.17 -20.27 -2.06
CA THR A 50 -0.96 -21.43 -2.45
C THR A 50 -2.24 -21.54 -1.62
N ALA A 51 -3.23 -22.24 -2.17
CA ALA A 51 -4.50 -22.50 -1.49
C ALA A 51 -4.32 -23.24 -0.15
N ARG A 52 -3.25 -24.04 0.01
CA ARG A 52 -2.95 -24.76 1.26
C ARG A 52 -2.66 -23.81 2.43
N HIS A 53 -2.07 -22.65 2.14
CA HIS A 53 -1.74 -21.62 3.12
C HIS A 53 -2.62 -20.38 2.98
N GLY A 54 -3.80 -20.51 2.38
CA GLY A 54 -4.79 -19.44 2.31
C GLY A 54 -5.53 -19.31 3.65
N ASN A 55 -5.75 -18.06 4.09
CA ASN A 55 -6.53 -17.74 5.29
C ASN A 55 -6.08 -18.46 6.58
N LEU A 56 -4.78 -18.40 6.89
CA LEU A 56 -4.25 -18.88 8.17
C LEU A 56 -4.71 -17.94 9.30
N GLY A 57 -5.47 -18.45 10.26
CA GLY A 57 -6.12 -17.65 11.31
C GLY A 57 -5.13 -17.11 12.35
N ILE A 58 -5.21 -15.81 12.62
CA ILE A 58 -4.45 -15.11 13.64
C ILE A 58 -5.39 -14.78 14.80
N GLU A 59 -5.01 -15.19 16.00
CA GLU A 59 -5.80 -14.97 17.21
C GLU A 59 -5.91 -13.47 17.55
N ALA A 60 -6.99 -13.08 18.23
CA ALA A 60 -7.25 -11.67 18.55
C ALA A 60 -6.19 -11.04 19.46
N ASP A 61 -5.48 -11.86 20.25
CA ASP A 61 -4.38 -11.46 21.13
C ASP A 61 -2.99 -11.55 20.46
N PHE A 62 -2.95 -11.89 19.17
CA PHE A 62 -1.73 -12.07 18.38
C PHE A 62 -0.80 -13.20 18.89
N SER A 63 -1.28 -14.11 19.74
CA SER A 63 -0.46 -15.17 20.36
C SER A 63 0.20 -16.12 19.37
N ASN A 64 -0.39 -16.31 18.18
CA ASN A 64 0.11 -17.18 17.12
C ASN A 64 0.62 -16.43 15.87
N PHE A 65 0.77 -15.10 15.95
CA PHE A 65 1.01 -14.23 14.78
C PHE A 65 2.23 -14.66 13.96
N ASP A 66 3.39 -14.77 14.61
CA ASP A 66 4.66 -15.08 13.95
C ASP A 66 4.60 -16.45 13.26
N ALA A 67 4.02 -17.46 13.92
CA ALA A 67 3.87 -18.80 13.37
C ALA A 67 3.02 -18.82 12.09
N MET A 68 1.92 -18.06 12.06
CA MET A 68 1.06 -17.96 10.89
C MET A 68 1.72 -17.20 9.74
N CYS A 69 2.46 -16.12 10.05
CA CYS A 69 3.20 -15.37 9.05
C CYS A 69 4.35 -16.20 8.44
N ILE A 70 5.12 -16.92 9.26
CA ILE A 70 6.17 -17.84 8.78
C ILE A 70 5.56 -18.90 7.86
N LEU A 71 4.44 -19.51 8.27
CA LEU A 71 3.77 -20.51 7.45
C LEU A 71 3.29 -19.94 6.11
N ALA A 72 2.68 -18.74 6.12
CA ALA A 72 2.26 -18.04 4.91
C ALA A 72 3.43 -17.75 3.95
N GLN A 73 4.58 -17.31 4.48
CA GLN A 73 5.77 -16.96 3.70
C GLN A 73 6.57 -18.20 3.24
N SER A 74 6.56 -19.29 4.00
CA SER A 74 7.34 -20.51 3.70
C SER A 74 6.96 -21.23 2.39
N ASP A 75 5.83 -20.85 1.82
CA ASP A 75 5.28 -21.38 0.57
C ASP A 75 5.95 -20.78 -0.69
N SER A 76 6.74 -19.73 -0.51
CA SER A 76 7.38 -18.98 -1.59
C SER A 76 8.70 -19.61 -2.03
N LYS A 77 8.67 -20.87 -2.47
CA LYS A 77 9.88 -21.54 -3.01
C LYS A 77 10.55 -20.78 -4.17
N ASP A 78 9.81 -19.87 -4.80
CA ASP A 78 10.25 -19.06 -5.93
C ASP A 78 10.73 -17.65 -5.53
N ASP A 79 10.73 -17.26 -4.25
CA ASP A 79 11.10 -15.88 -3.84
C ASP A 79 12.59 -15.61 -3.73
N GLY A 80 13.42 -16.62 -4.01
CA GLY A 80 14.88 -16.45 -4.02
C GLY A 80 15.41 -15.91 -2.69
N PHE A 81 14.98 -16.52 -1.57
CA PHE A 81 15.44 -16.14 -0.24
C PHE A 81 16.96 -16.35 -0.14
N ARG A 82 17.65 -15.33 0.34
CA ARG A 82 19.10 -15.38 0.59
C ARG A 82 19.38 -15.24 2.06
N ASN A 83 20.17 -16.16 2.58
CA ASN A 83 20.60 -16.18 3.97
C ASN A 83 22.07 -15.76 4.05
N VAL A 84 22.38 -14.78 4.89
CA VAL A 84 23.77 -14.35 5.13
C VAL A 84 24.53 -15.48 5.84
N GLY A 85 25.69 -15.88 5.31
CA GLY A 85 26.56 -16.87 5.94
C GLY A 85 26.10 -18.34 5.85
N SER A 86 25.07 -18.67 5.08
CA SER A 86 24.48 -20.03 5.06
C SER A 86 25.03 -21.01 4.02
N GLY A 87 26.01 -20.61 3.20
CA GLY A 87 26.56 -21.49 2.15
C GLY A 87 25.54 -21.92 1.07
N GLY A 88 24.53 -21.10 0.79
CA GLY A 88 23.54 -21.35 -0.27
C GLY A 88 22.24 -22.03 0.19
N ASP A 89 21.92 -21.97 1.49
CA ASP A 89 20.58 -22.34 1.96
C ASP A 89 19.55 -21.30 1.50
N ASN A 90 18.59 -21.73 0.68
CA ASN A 90 17.50 -20.89 0.14
C ASN A 90 16.16 -21.08 0.89
N ARG A 91 16.18 -21.75 2.05
CA ARG A 91 14.99 -21.83 2.92
C ARG A 91 14.73 -20.49 3.58
N LEU A 92 13.46 -20.22 3.89
CA LEU A 92 13.09 -19.10 4.73
C LEU A 92 13.57 -19.37 6.18
N LEU A 93 14.59 -18.63 6.60
CA LEU A 93 15.10 -18.54 7.96
C LEU A 93 14.81 -17.12 8.49
N PRO A 94 14.87 -16.90 9.82
CA PRO A 94 14.61 -15.58 10.42
C PRO A 94 15.43 -14.42 9.81
N ASP A 95 16.68 -14.68 9.44
CA ASP A 95 17.61 -13.67 8.88
C ASP A 95 17.64 -13.70 7.34
N SER A 96 16.68 -14.37 6.69
CA SER A 96 16.57 -14.38 5.23
C SER A 96 16.18 -13.00 4.70
N TYR A 97 16.78 -12.60 3.59
CA TYR A 97 16.33 -11.50 2.74
C TYR A 97 15.58 -12.02 1.52
N SER A 98 14.57 -11.29 1.06
CA SER A 98 13.80 -11.62 -0.15
C SER A 98 14.29 -10.85 -1.37
N SER A 99 14.55 -11.57 -2.46
CA SER A 99 15.04 -10.99 -3.73
C SER A 99 14.04 -10.06 -4.40
N ILE A 100 12.76 -10.17 -4.05
CA ILE A 100 11.66 -9.35 -4.56
C ILE A 100 10.92 -8.59 -3.44
N GLY A 101 11.43 -8.66 -2.21
CA GLY A 101 10.79 -8.12 -1.00
C GLY A 101 9.80 -9.11 -0.39
N PHE A 102 9.40 -8.88 0.86
CA PHE A 102 8.36 -9.68 1.50
C PHE A 102 7.01 -9.01 1.31
N THR A 103 5.95 -9.79 1.11
CA THR A 103 4.58 -9.30 1.09
C THR A 103 3.71 -10.18 1.95
N SER A 104 3.07 -9.61 2.97
CA SER A 104 2.11 -10.29 3.84
C SER A 104 0.71 -9.73 3.59
N LEU A 105 -0.22 -10.62 3.26
CA LEU A 105 -1.60 -10.27 2.94
C LEU A 105 -2.53 -10.69 4.08
N PHE A 106 -3.05 -9.71 4.80
CA PHE A 106 -3.97 -9.92 5.91
C PHE A 106 -5.41 -9.68 5.47
N SER A 107 -6.36 -10.45 5.99
CA SER A 107 -7.80 -10.20 5.83
C SER A 107 -8.48 -10.18 7.17
N ASP A 108 -9.41 -9.25 7.37
CA ASP A 108 -10.19 -9.18 8.59
C ASP A 108 -11.31 -10.23 8.60
N GLY A 109 -12.04 -10.28 9.72
CA GLY A 109 -13.25 -11.07 9.82
C GLY A 109 -12.99 -12.55 9.53
N PHE A 110 -11.93 -13.14 10.09
CA PHE A 110 -11.58 -14.54 9.85
C PHE A 110 -12.78 -15.49 10.08
N GLN A 111 -13.63 -15.15 11.04
CA GLN A 111 -14.84 -15.88 11.41
C GLN A 111 -16.09 -15.56 10.55
N THR A 112 -16.06 -14.52 9.70
CA THR A 112 -17.20 -14.19 8.84
C THR A 112 -17.30 -15.19 7.69
N LYS A 113 -18.51 -15.72 7.43
CA LYS A 113 -18.73 -16.77 6.42
C LYS A 113 -18.63 -16.29 4.96
N LYS A 114 -18.71 -14.98 4.71
CA LYS A 114 -18.72 -14.40 3.36
C LYS A 114 -17.40 -13.71 3.09
N SER A 115 -16.52 -14.36 2.32
CA SER A 115 -15.22 -13.81 1.91
C SER A 115 -15.33 -12.45 1.22
N LYS A 116 -16.44 -12.20 0.52
CA LYS A 116 -16.73 -10.93 -0.15
C LYS A 116 -17.03 -9.76 0.78
N ASP A 117 -17.22 -9.99 2.08
CA ASP A 117 -17.54 -8.91 3.03
C ASP A 117 -16.28 -8.51 3.83
N ARG A 118 -15.14 -9.18 3.59
CA ARG A 118 -13.87 -8.93 4.27
C ARG A 118 -13.10 -7.79 3.62
N CYS A 119 -12.43 -7.00 4.43
CA CYS A 119 -11.40 -6.10 3.98
C CYS A 119 -10.03 -6.81 4.01
N THR A 120 -9.10 -6.33 3.18
CA THR A 120 -7.77 -6.92 3.02
C THR A 120 -6.72 -5.83 3.11
N ILE A 121 -5.59 -6.12 3.74
CA ILE A 121 -4.42 -5.24 3.76
C ILE A 121 -3.15 -6.00 3.41
N SER A 122 -2.35 -5.46 2.49
CA SER A 122 -1.02 -5.96 2.18
C SER A 122 0.04 -5.06 2.80
N VAL A 123 1.01 -5.68 3.45
CA VAL A 123 2.22 -5.05 3.97
C VAL A 123 3.41 -5.60 3.20
N THR A 124 4.09 -4.72 2.47
CA THR A 124 5.18 -5.08 1.57
C THR A 124 6.45 -4.32 1.96
N SER A 125 7.54 -5.05 2.19
CA SER A 125 8.88 -4.48 2.41
C SER A 125 9.69 -4.48 1.11
N PRO A 126 10.69 -3.60 0.98
CA PRO A 126 11.46 -3.46 -0.24
C PRO A 126 12.35 -4.68 -0.51
N ALA A 127 12.62 -4.94 -1.78
CA ALA A 127 13.54 -6.00 -2.19
C ALA A 127 15.01 -5.62 -1.96
N TYR A 128 15.86 -6.64 -1.80
CA TYR A 128 17.31 -6.42 -1.80
C TYR A 128 17.91 -6.28 -3.20
N LEU A 129 17.28 -6.84 -4.24
CA LEU A 129 17.74 -6.65 -5.62
C LEU A 129 17.28 -5.30 -6.15
N ALA A 130 18.24 -4.52 -6.67
CA ALA A 130 17.95 -3.24 -7.32
C ALA A 130 16.98 -3.41 -8.51
N GLY A 131 16.10 -2.43 -8.72
CA GLY A 131 15.11 -2.45 -9.80
C GLY A 131 13.88 -3.33 -9.52
N LEU A 132 13.85 -4.09 -8.43
CA LEU A 132 12.68 -4.86 -7.99
C LEU A 132 12.13 -4.23 -6.71
N ASN A 133 10.83 -3.92 -6.69
CA ASN A 133 10.07 -3.49 -5.51
C ASN A 133 10.88 -2.60 -4.53
N GLU A 134 11.28 -1.42 -5.00
CA GLU A 134 12.26 -0.58 -4.30
C GLU A 134 11.69 0.16 -3.08
N LEU A 135 10.37 0.15 -2.91
CA LEU A 135 9.66 0.88 -1.88
C LEU A 135 8.90 -0.08 -0.97
N SER A 136 8.77 0.30 0.30
CA SER A 136 7.74 -0.25 1.16
C SER A 136 6.37 0.17 0.64
N THR A 137 5.42 -0.76 0.65
CA THR A 137 4.04 -0.49 0.25
C THR A 137 3.07 -0.99 1.32
N LEU A 138 2.12 -0.15 1.68
CA LEU A 138 0.94 -0.53 2.47
C LEU A 138 -0.27 -0.37 1.56
N ALA A 139 -1.10 -1.41 1.38
CA ALA A 139 -2.27 -1.31 0.51
C ALA A 139 -3.48 -2.00 1.11
N PHE A 140 -4.53 -1.23 1.36
CA PHE A 140 -5.80 -1.67 1.92
C PHE A 140 -6.88 -1.67 0.85
N TYR A 141 -7.71 -2.70 0.87
CA TYR A 141 -8.83 -2.91 -0.03
C TYR A 141 -10.07 -3.27 0.78
N CYS A 142 -11.19 -2.62 0.50
CA CYS A 142 -12.46 -3.05 1.04
C CYS A 142 -13.60 -2.90 0.04
N VAL A 143 -14.58 -3.78 0.12
CA VAL A 143 -15.78 -3.80 -0.73
C VAL A 143 -17.03 -3.63 0.13
N ALA A 144 -18.20 -3.47 -0.49
CA ALA A 144 -19.47 -3.29 0.21
C ALA A 144 -19.39 -2.14 1.24
N PHE A 145 -18.87 -1.00 0.79
CA PHE A 145 -18.69 0.22 1.57
C PHE A 145 -19.74 1.29 1.25
N GLU A 146 -20.71 0.99 0.37
CA GLU A 146 -21.82 1.91 0.08
C GLU A 146 -22.73 2.08 1.31
N LYS A 147 -23.57 3.12 1.30
CA LYS A 147 -24.51 3.41 2.37
C LYS A 147 -25.42 2.20 2.67
N GLY A 148 -25.49 1.80 3.94
CA GLY A 148 -26.24 0.65 4.43
C GLY A 148 -25.51 -0.70 4.28
N ALA A 149 -24.31 -0.73 3.72
CA ALA A 149 -23.52 -1.94 3.56
C ALA A 149 -22.63 -2.23 4.79
N VAL A 150 -22.11 -3.46 4.86
CA VAL A 150 -21.36 -3.96 6.04
C VAL A 150 -20.10 -3.16 6.34
N ASN A 151 -19.45 -2.61 5.31
CA ASN A 151 -18.22 -1.84 5.42
C ASN A 151 -18.44 -0.33 5.19
N GLU A 152 -19.68 0.17 5.34
CA GLU A 152 -20.02 1.60 5.16
C GLU A 152 -19.10 2.54 5.95
N GLU A 153 -18.69 2.14 7.16
CA GLU A 153 -17.85 2.97 8.02
C GLU A 153 -16.51 3.33 7.39
N TRP A 154 -15.93 2.42 6.58
CA TRP A 154 -14.67 2.67 5.88
C TRP A 154 -14.76 3.82 4.87
N ALA A 155 -15.96 4.12 4.35
CA ALA A 155 -16.17 5.16 3.36
C ALA A 155 -16.22 6.58 3.96
N ARG A 156 -16.27 6.70 5.29
CA ARG A 156 -16.34 8.00 5.98
C ARG A 156 -15.00 8.73 5.87
N GLY A 157 -15.02 10.00 5.49
CA GLY A 157 -13.81 10.81 5.32
C GLY A 157 -12.93 10.89 6.56
N GLU A 158 -13.52 10.92 7.76
CA GLU A 158 -12.77 10.91 9.02
C GLU A 158 -11.99 9.61 9.23
N VAL A 159 -12.60 8.46 8.89
CA VAL A 159 -11.96 7.14 8.97
C VAL A 159 -10.84 7.04 7.94
N ALA A 160 -11.12 7.41 6.69
CA ALA A 160 -10.12 7.45 5.61
C ALA A 160 -8.93 8.35 5.96
N LEU A 161 -9.17 9.54 6.52
CA LEU A 161 -8.11 10.46 6.95
C LEU A 161 -7.32 9.91 8.14
N LYS A 162 -7.98 9.26 9.11
CA LYS A 162 -7.30 8.60 10.24
C LYS A 162 -6.38 7.49 9.76
N VAL A 163 -6.84 6.66 8.82
CA VAL A 163 -6.03 5.60 8.21
C VAL A 163 -4.89 6.17 7.37
N LEU A 164 -5.13 7.22 6.58
CA LEU A 164 -4.09 7.92 5.83
C LEU A 164 -2.98 8.43 6.76
N ARG A 165 -3.34 9.09 7.86
CA ARG A 165 -2.37 9.56 8.87
C ARG A 165 -1.59 8.42 9.49
N PHE A 166 -2.28 7.32 9.79
CA PHE A 166 -1.63 6.12 10.30
C PHE A 166 -0.61 5.61 9.29
N PHE A 167 -0.98 5.42 8.02
CA PHE A 167 -0.05 4.96 6.98
C PHE A 167 1.14 5.90 6.81
N LEU A 168 0.92 7.21 6.80
CA LEU A 168 1.98 8.21 6.72
C LEU A 168 3.05 8.01 7.79
N SER A 169 2.64 7.63 9.01
CA SER A 169 3.55 7.44 10.15
C SER A 169 4.34 6.12 10.13
N ARG A 170 4.08 5.22 9.17
CA ARG A 170 4.67 3.87 9.15
C ARG A 170 5.96 3.74 8.36
N PHE A 171 6.37 4.80 7.66
CA PHE A 171 7.56 4.81 6.83
C PHE A 171 8.60 5.77 7.41
N ARG A 172 9.87 5.49 7.18
CA ARG A 172 10.93 6.47 7.45
C ARG A 172 10.77 7.73 6.60
N PHE A 173 10.37 7.55 5.34
CA PHE A 173 9.91 8.62 4.48
C PHE A 173 8.74 8.14 3.62
N CYS A 174 7.60 8.82 3.69
CA CYS A 174 6.42 8.49 2.90
C CYS A 174 6.40 9.33 1.61
N SER A 175 6.43 8.68 0.44
CA SER A 175 6.37 9.38 -0.85
C SER A 175 4.96 9.85 -1.17
N ASP A 176 3.97 9.01 -0.89
CA ASP A 176 2.56 9.28 -1.16
C ASP A 176 1.65 8.39 -0.33
N VAL A 177 0.44 8.90 -0.04
CA VAL A 177 -0.70 8.09 0.43
C VAL A 177 -1.93 8.49 -0.36
N ASN A 178 -2.58 7.55 -1.02
CA ASN A 178 -3.80 7.77 -1.78
C ASN A 178 -4.99 7.03 -1.17
N VAL A 179 -6.17 7.66 -1.19
CA VAL A 179 -7.46 7.01 -0.99
C VAL A 179 -8.31 7.24 -2.24
N THR A 180 -8.81 6.15 -2.82
CA THR A 180 -9.59 6.17 -4.06
C THR A 180 -10.56 5.01 -4.10
N THR A 181 -11.46 5.01 -5.09
CA THR A 181 -12.28 3.85 -5.44
C THR A 181 -11.65 3.08 -6.59
N SER A 182 -12.03 1.80 -6.75
CA SER A 182 -11.56 0.97 -7.86
C SER A 182 -12.10 1.46 -9.22
N THR A 183 -13.24 2.15 -9.24
CA THR A 183 -13.79 2.81 -10.42
C THR A 183 -12.82 3.88 -10.91
N LEU A 184 -12.47 4.83 -10.04
CA LEU A 184 -11.48 5.87 -10.34
C LEU A 184 -10.12 5.25 -10.62
N TYR A 185 -9.63 4.31 -9.81
CA TYR A 185 -8.34 3.65 -10.01
C TYR A 185 -8.21 2.92 -11.36
N LYS A 186 -9.26 2.23 -11.82
CA LYS A 186 -9.24 1.56 -13.14
C LYS A 186 -9.28 2.53 -14.27
N SER A 187 -10.06 3.60 -14.14
CA SER A 187 -10.04 4.68 -15.10
C SER A 187 -8.62 5.23 -15.30
N PHE A 188 -7.78 5.18 -14.26
CA PHE A 188 -6.40 5.66 -14.29
C PHE A 188 -5.37 4.64 -14.80
N SER A 189 -5.61 3.34 -14.61
CA SER A 189 -4.60 2.30 -14.88
C SER A 189 -4.88 1.45 -16.13
N ARG A 190 -6.15 1.25 -16.52
CA ARG A 190 -6.53 0.25 -17.55
C ARG A 190 -7.80 0.60 -18.34
N GLY A 191 -8.43 1.75 -18.08
CA GLY A 191 -9.78 2.03 -18.54
C GLY A 191 -9.98 3.46 -19.01
N GLN A 192 -11.21 3.73 -19.44
CA GLN A 192 -11.64 5.09 -19.74
C GLN A 192 -11.92 5.86 -18.45
N THR A 193 -11.64 7.16 -18.42
CA THR A 193 -12.17 8.12 -17.43
C THR A 193 -13.69 8.02 -17.35
N LEU A 194 -14.30 8.67 -16.35
CA LEU A 194 -15.76 8.84 -16.33
C LEU A 194 -16.26 9.60 -17.58
N ARG A 195 -15.36 10.25 -18.33
CA ARG A 195 -15.60 10.92 -19.62
C ARG A 195 -15.35 10.08 -20.86
N GLY A 196 -14.88 8.84 -20.75
CA GLY A 196 -14.57 8.01 -21.92
C GLY A 196 -13.13 8.11 -22.45
N GLU A 197 -12.23 8.84 -21.77
CA GLU A 197 -10.84 9.05 -22.23
C GLU A 197 -9.90 7.92 -21.74
N HIS A 198 -9.10 7.34 -22.63
CA HIS A 198 -8.13 6.29 -22.26
C HIS A 198 -6.85 6.88 -21.66
N LEU A 199 -6.75 6.92 -20.34
CA LEU A 199 -5.59 7.50 -19.65
C LEU A 199 -4.30 6.69 -19.82
N THR A 200 -4.40 5.40 -20.16
CA THR A 200 -3.27 4.54 -20.52
C THR A 200 -2.47 5.09 -21.71
N GLU A 201 -3.08 5.91 -22.56
CA GLU A 201 -2.43 6.54 -23.72
C GLU A 201 -1.70 7.83 -23.33
N THR A 202 -2.09 8.46 -22.22
CA THR A 202 -1.61 9.80 -21.84
C THR A 202 -0.52 9.77 -20.78
N GLY A 203 -0.39 8.67 -20.02
CA GLY A 203 0.60 8.51 -18.95
C GLY A 203 0.40 9.45 -17.74
N GLY A 204 1.12 9.20 -16.65
CA GLY A 204 1.14 10.01 -15.44
C GLY A 204 0.83 9.23 -14.16
N PRO A 205 1.08 9.81 -12.98
CA PRO A 205 0.85 9.15 -11.69
C PRO A 205 -0.64 8.97 -11.39
N VAL A 206 -0.95 7.91 -10.64
CA VAL A 206 -2.29 7.68 -10.08
C VAL A 206 -2.50 8.56 -8.85
N ILE A 207 -3.58 9.33 -8.83
CA ILE A 207 -3.93 10.25 -7.74
C ILE A 207 -5.38 9.98 -7.35
N GLY A 208 -5.63 9.93 -6.05
CA GLY A 208 -6.97 9.74 -5.49
C GLY A 208 -7.60 11.06 -5.05
N PRO A 209 -8.92 11.10 -4.84
CA PRO A 209 -9.65 12.26 -4.34
C PRO A 209 -9.24 12.70 -2.92
N LEU A 210 -8.60 11.82 -2.14
CA LEU A 210 -7.82 12.19 -0.96
C LEU A 210 -6.40 11.68 -1.17
N HIS A 211 -5.42 12.58 -1.17
CA HIS A 211 -4.06 12.21 -1.54
C HIS A 211 -3.03 13.07 -0.80
N TYR A 212 -2.08 12.42 -0.16
CA TYR A 212 -0.89 13.03 0.40
C TYR A 212 0.28 12.93 -0.58
N PHE A 213 0.95 14.05 -0.84
CA PHE A 213 2.17 14.13 -1.62
C PHE A 213 3.36 14.46 -0.71
N GLY A 214 4.29 13.52 -0.56
CA GLY A 214 5.51 13.69 0.23
C GLY A 214 6.77 14.00 -0.58
N ASN A 215 6.77 13.72 -1.89
CA ASN A 215 7.93 14.03 -2.74
C ASN A 215 8.18 15.55 -2.81
N PRO A 216 9.34 16.05 -2.36
CA PRO A 216 9.62 17.49 -2.29
C PRO A 216 9.49 18.22 -3.64
N ALA A 217 9.85 17.54 -4.74
CA ALA A 217 9.74 18.12 -6.08
C ALA A 217 8.28 18.28 -6.53
N ILE A 218 7.41 17.35 -6.13
CA ILE A 218 5.96 17.45 -6.35
C ILE A 218 5.33 18.49 -5.42
N VAL A 219 5.74 18.53 -4.16
CA VAL A 219 5.28 19.52 -3.18
C VAL A 219 5.56 20.93 -3.69
N ALA A 220 6.78 21.19 -4.18
CA ALA A 220 7.13 22.49 -4.74
C ALA A 220 6.28 22.88 -5.96
N LEU A 221 5.91 21.89 -6.80
CA LEU A 221 5.10 22.10 -7.99
C LEU A 221 3.62 22.40 -7.66
N LEU A 222 3.07 21.75 -6.64
CA LEU A 222 1.63 21.77 -6.34
C LEU A 222 1.23 22.70 -5.19
N ARG A 223 2.18 23.33 -4.50
CA ARG A 223 1.92 24.15 -3.29
C ARG A 223 0.93 25.30 -3.50
N ASP A 224 0.84 25.81 -4.73
CA ASP A 224 0.01 26.96 -5.08
C ASP A 224 -1.36 26.53 -5.66
N GLU A 225 -1.65 25.21 -5.73
CA GLU A 225 -2.96 24.71 -6.13
C GLU A 225 -4.02 24.99 -5.05
N PRO A 226 -5.22 25.45 -5.44
CA PRO A 226 -6.25 25.86 -4.48
C PRO A 226 -6.81 24.71 -3.63
N ASP A 227 -6.75 23.47 -4.13
CA ASP A 227 -7.28 22.29 -3.45
C ASP A 227 -6.20 21.59 -2.59
N MET A 228 -4.99 22.15 -2.51
CA MET A 228 -3.87 21.62 -1.73
C MET A 228 -3.74 22.35 -0.40
N THR A 229 -3.47 21.57 0.65
CA THR A 229 -3.23 22.11 2.00
C THR A 229 -1.93 21.56 2.56
N PRO A 230 -1.09 22.37 3.22
CA PRO A 230 0.07 21.86 3.94
C PRO A 230 -0.32 20.79 4.95
N PHE A 231 0.43 19.67 4.96
CA PHE A 231 0.13 18.54 5.82
C PHE A 231 1.42 17.82 6.24
N GLY A 232 1.88 18.09 7.46
CA GLY A 232 3.21 17.62 7.89
C GLY A 232 4.30 18.22 7.01
N GLU A 233 5.17 17.38 6.45
CA GLU A 233 6.24 17.78 5.53
C GLU A 233 5.80 17.84 4.06
N GLY A 234 4.55 17.47 3.76
CA GLY A 234 4.01 17.40 2.40
C GLY A 234 2.75 18.22 2.18
N LEU A 235 1.99 17.83 1.16
CA LEU A 235 0.71 18.45 0.80
C LEU A 235 -0.41 17.41 0.82
N LEU A 236 -1.60 17.82 1.26
CA LEU A 236 -2.82 17.03 1.19
C LEU A 236 -3.79 17.65 0.20
N LEU A 237 -4.14 16.88 -0.82
CA LEU A 237 -5.32 17.07 -1.66
C LEU A 237 -6.52 16.44 -0.98
N LYS A 238 -7.61 17.19 -0.84
CA LYS A 238 -8.87 16.69 -0.29
C LYS A 238 -10.05 17.20 -1.12
N LEU A 239 -10.59 16.34 -1.99
CA LEU A 239 -11.72 16.64 -2.87
C LEU A 239 -13.05 16.04 -2.38
N THR A 240 -13.03 15.18 -1.36
CA THR A 240 -14.24 14.59 -0.77
C THR A 240 -14.10 14.39 0.74
N ASP A 241 -15.24 14.36 1.41
CA ASP A 241 -15.44 13.91 2.79
C ASP A 241 -16.18 12.57 2.90
N ASP A 242 -16.63 12.03 1.77
CA ASP A 242 -17.42 10.80 1.69
C ASP A 242 -17.06 10.02 0.42
N PHE A 243 -16.55 8.80 0.60
CA PHE A 243 -16.15 7.94 -0.50
C PHE A 243 -17.31 7.15 -1.10
N THR A 244 -18.50 7.17 -0.49
CA THR A 244 -19.69 6.49 -1.04
C THR A 244 -20.21 7.15 -2.33
N THR A 245 -19.85 8.41 -2.58
CA THR A 245 -20.37 9.22 -3.71
C THR A 245 -19.26 9.89 -4.54
N VAL A 246 -18.02 9.39 -4.46
CA VAL A 246 -16.84 10.08 -5.01
C VAL A 246 -16.62 9.92 -6.53
N ASP A 247 -17.37 9.05 -7.18
CA ASP A 247 -17.26 8.77 -8.62
C ASP A 247 -18.03 9.86 -9.44
N THR A 248 -17.68 11.14 -9.28
CA THR A 248 -18.29 12.27 -10.00
C THR A 248 -17.38 12.86 -11.07
N VAL A 249 -17.97 13.51 -12.08
CA VAL A 249 -17.23 14.15 -13.18
C VAL A 249 -16.39 15.31 -12.67
N GLU A 250 -16.89 16.07 -11.69
CA GLU A 250 -16.18 17.20 -11.10
C GLU A 250 -14.90 16.75 -10.39
N ILE A 251 -14.95 15.64 -9.65
CA ILE A 251 -13.78 15.08 -8.98
C ILE A 251 -12.78 14.56 -10.02
N ASP A 252 -13.25 13.83 -11.04
CA ASP A 252 -12.38 13.33 -12.10
C ASP A 252 -11.66 14.47 -12.86
N ASP A 253 -12.35 15.58 -13.14
CA ASP A 253 -11.78 16.78 -13.76
C ASP A 253 -10.66 17.40 -12.92
N ARG A 254 -10.90 17.55 -11.62
CA ARG A 254 -9.89 18.11 -10.70
C ARG A 254 -8.67 17.21 -10.63
N LEU A 255 -8.88 15.90 -10.51
CA LEU A 255 -7.80 14.93 -10.55
C LEU A 255 -7.06 14.98 -11.90
N HIS A 256 -7.76 15.15 -13.02
CA HIS A 256 -7.16 15.21 -14.35
C HIS A 256 -6.25 16.45 -14.49
N ALA A 257 -6.70 17.61 -14.02
CA ALA A 257 -5.91 18.84 -14.05
C ALA A 257 -4.59 18.71 -13.27
N ILE A 258 -4.63 18.12 -12.07
CA ILE A 258 -3.44 17.89 -11.24
C ILE A 258 -2.49 16.90 -11.93
N ARG A 259 -3.01 15.81 -12.48
CA ARG A 259 -2.23 14.82 -13.24
C ARG A 259 -1.57 15.42 -14.47
N ALA A 260 -2.28 16.27 -15.21
CA ALA A 260 -1.73 16.97 -16.37
C ALA A 260 -0.54 17.86 -15.99
N LYS A 261 -0.61 18.58 -14.85
CA LYS A 261 0.52 19.37 -14.32
C LYS A 261 1.72 18.49 -14.00
N LEU A 262 1.51 17.38 -13.29
CA LEU A 262 2.58 16.44 -12.93
C LEU A 262 3.23 15.81 -14.17
N ARG A 263 2.41 15.39 -15.14
CA ARG A 263 2.89 14.86 -16.42
C ARG A 263 3.70 15.90 -17.20
N ASN A 264 3.22 17.13 -17.29
CA ASN A 264 3.92 18.21 -17.99
C ASN A 264 5.25 18.57 -17.32
N ALA A 265 5.37 18.34 -16.01
CA ALA A 265 6.62 18.43 -15.27
C ALA A 265 7.50 17.16 -15.37
N GLY A 266 7.08 16.15 -16.15
CA GLY A 266 7.87 14.94 -16.44
C GLY A 266 7.72 13.81 -15.42
N PHE A 267 6.78 13.90 -14.47
CA PHE A 267 6.52 12.83 -13.51
C PHE A 267 5.72 11.70 -14.15
N LYS A 268 6.29 10.49 -14.14
CA LYS A 268 5.60 9.24 -14.48
C LYS A 268 5.04 8.54 -13.25
N THR A 269 5.72 8.66 -12.12
CA THR A 269 5.32 8.14 -10.81
C THR A 269 5.51 9.22 -9.74
N LEU A 270 4.85 9.07 -8.60
CA LEU A 270 4.96 10.02 -7.49
C LEU A 270 6.28 9.93 -6.74
N TYR A 271 6.94 8.77 -6.83
CA TYR A 271 8.21 8.51 -6.19
C TYR A 271 9.43 8.76 -7.10
N GLN A 272 9.21 9.23 -8.32
CA GLN A 272 10.29 9.53 -9.26
C GLN A 272 11.28 10.55 -8.66
N GLY A 273 12.57 10.22 -8.73
CA GLY A 273 13.66 11.07 -8.23
C GLY A 273 13.90 11.00 -6.73
N ILE A 274 13.19 10.14 -5.98
CA ILE A 274 13.51 9.86 -4.58
C ILE A 274 14.77 9.00 -4.52
N ASP A 275 15.78 9.48 -3.79
CA ASP A 275 16.99 8.72 -3.49
C ASP A 275 16.89 8.08 -2.10
N ARG A 276 16.93 6.75 -2.04
CA ARG A 276 16.84 5.99 -0.77
C ARG A 276 18.04 6.25 0.15
N ALA A 277 19.22 6.56 -0.42
CA ALA A 277 20.42 6.80 0.38
C ALA A 277 20.30 8.06 1.25
N GLN A 278 19.60 9.09 0.77
CA GLN A 278 19.31 10.30 1.55
C GLN A 278 18.55 10.01 2.84
N TRP A 279 17.80 8.91 2.86
CA TRP A 279 17.01 8.47 4.00
C TRP A 279 17.70 7.36 4.79
N GLY A 280 19.01 7.14 4.61
CA GLY A 280 19.74 6.07 5.30
C GLY A 280 19.23 4.66 4.95
N CYS A 281 18.63 4.52 3.76
CA CYS A 281 18.12 3.26 3.20
C CYS A 281 18.87 2.91 1.91
N GLY A 282 20.13 3.34 1.80
CA GLY A 282 20.98 3.13 0.64
C GLY A 282 21.20 1.64 0.35
N SER A 283 21.46 1.35 -0.92
CA SER A 283 21.65 0.00 -1.44
C SER A 283 23.06 -0.55 -1.23
N GLU A 284 23.87 0.03 -0.33
CA GLU A 284 25.21 -0.49 0.01
C GLU A 284 25.05 -1.82 0.76
N SER A 285 24.76 -2.82 -0.07
CA SER A 285 24.80 -4.25 0.13
C SER A 285 24.49 -4.71 1.55
N VAL A 286 23.20 -4.91 1.82
CA VAL A 286 22.76 -5.75 2.94
C VAL A 286 23.41 -7.15 2.90
N LEU A 287 24.00 -7.53 1.76
CA LEU A 287 24.65 -8.81 1.49
C LEU A 287 26.16 -8.72 1.12
N GLY A 288 26.80 -7.54 1.17
CA GLY A 288 28.17 -7.33 0.63
C GLY A 288 28.25 -7.24 -0.91
N ASP A 289 29.40 -6.81 -1.45
CA ASP A 289 29.75 -6.67 -2.89
C ASP A 289 29.73 -7.99 -3.71
N GLU A 290 28.86 -8.94 -3.39
CA GLU A 290 28.73 -10.18 -4.16
C GLU A 290 27.86 -9.93 -5.41
N GLN A 291 28.54 -9.51 -6.49
CA GLN A 291 28.04 -9.56 -7.87
C GLN A 291 27.88 -11.03 -8.36
N PRO A 292 27.00 -11.28 -9.37
CA PRO A 292 26.49 -12.61 -9.75
C PRO A 292 27.53 -13.66 -10.15
#